data_AF-A0A1V3N1Z1-F1
#
_entry.id   AF-A0A1V3N1Z1-F1
#
_cell.length_a   1.000
_cell.length_b   1.000
_cell.length_c   1.000
_cell.angle_alpha   90.00
_cell.angle_beta   90.00
_cell.angle_gamma   90.00
#
_symmetry.space_group_name_H-M   'P 1'
#
loop_
_entity.id
_entity.type
_entity.pdbx_description
1 polymer ?
#
loop_
_entity_poly.entity_id
_entity_poly.type
_entity_poly.pdbx_seq_one_letter_code
_entity_poly.pdbx_strand_id
1 'polypeptide(L)' 'MKQNPAIALPVLEALKCDLSRYVQNSVANWLDDTAKTCPLFVKELFTRWETESKSKETIYIVKRAVRNLN' A
#
# COMPACT_ATOMS: atom_id res chain seq x y z
N MET A 1 -1.62 9.81 -16.10
CA MET A 1 -2.22 8.46 -15.94
C MET A 1 -1.15 7.51 -15.45
N LYS A 2 -1.30 6.90 -14.26
CA LYS A 2 -0.46 5.76 -13.85
C LYS A 2 -0.88 4.57 -14.70
N GLN A 3 -0.14 4.26 -15.76
CA GLN A 3 -0.61 3.40 -16.85
C GLN A 3 -0.69 1.90 -16.52
N ASN A 4 -0.07 1.43 -15.43
CA ASN A 4 -0.32 0.09 -14.87
C ASN A 4 0.24 -0.03 -13.44
N PRO A 5 -0.58 0.05 -12.37
CA PRO A 5 -0.08 -0.04 -11.00
C PRO A 5 0.50 -1.42 -10.66
N ALA A 6 0.19 -2.46 -11.46
CA ALA A 6 0.72 -3.81 -11.25
C ALA A 6 2.25 -3.90 -11.42
N ILE A 7 2.88 -2.96 -12.14
CA ILE A 7 4.35 -2.92 -12.29
C ILE A 7 5.03 -2.68 -10.93
N ALA A 8 4.38 -1.94 -10.03
CA ALA A 8 4.90 -1.68 -8.70
C ALA A 8 4.71 -2.87 -7.75
N LEU A 9 3.90 -3.87 -8.10
CA LEU A 9 3.53 -4.96 -7.21
C LEU A 9 4.73 -5.71 -6.61
N PRO A 10 5.76 -6.11 -7.39
CA PRO A 10 6.93 -6.80 -6.82
C PRO A 10 7.66 -5.95 -5.77
N VAL A 11 7.72 -4.64 -5.97
CA VAL A 11 8.36 -3.70 -5.04
C VAL A 11 7.50 -3.56 -3.78
N LEU A 12 6.19 -3.37 -3.93
CA LEU A 12 5.27 -3.24 -2.80
C LEU A 12 5.26 -4.50 -1.93
N GLU A 13 5.28 -5.68 -2.56
CA GLU A 13 5.35 -6.96 -1.86
C GLU A 13 6.64 -7.13 -1.05
N ALA A 14 7.78 -6.71 -1.59
CA ALA A 14 9.05 -6.74 -0.87
C ALA A 14 9.05 -5.77 0.33
N LEU A 15 8.35 -4.64 0.24
CA LEU A 15 8.36 -3.58 1.24
C LEU A 15 7.20 -3.64 2.25
N LYS A 16 6.22 -4.54 2.08
CA LYS A 16 5.01 -4.60 2.94
C LYS A 16 5.30 -4.82 4.42
N CYS A 17 6.44 -5.45 4.74
CA CYS A 17 6.90 -5.72 6.10
C CYS A 17 8.20 -4.99 6.47
N ASP A 18 8.61 -3.98 5.71
CA ASP A 18 9.84 -3.24 6.01
C ASP A 18 9.75 -2.55 7.38
N LEU A 19 10.80 -2.66 8.20
CA LEU A 19 10.83 -2.11 9.57
C LEU A 19 11.04 -0.58 9.59
N SER A 20 11.55 0.01 8.51
CA SER A 20 11.82 1.43 8.40
C SER A 20 10.53 2.22 8.29
N ARG A 21 10.29 3.10 9.26
CA ARG A 21 9.14 4.02 9.23
C ARG A 21 9.14 4.90 7.98
N TYR A 22 10.33 5.27 7.49
CA TYR A 22 10.47 6.06 6.27
C TYR A 22 9.95 5.30 5.05
N VAL A 23 10.35 4.03 4.90
CA VAL A 23 9.90 3.15 3.81
C VAL A 23 8.39 2.94 3.89
N GLN A 24 7.88 2.59 5.08
CA GLN A 24 6.44 2.41 5.30
C GLN A 24 5.63 3.65 4.92
N ASN A 25 6.09 4.85 5.28
CA ASN A 25 5.44 6.11 4.93
C ASN A 25 5.43 6.35 3.42
N SER A 26 6.56 6.09 2.75
CA SER A 26 6.68 6.22 1.30
C SER A 26 5.74 5.27 0.55
N VAL A 27 5.67 4.00 0.99
CA VAL A 27 4.75 3.01 0.44
C VAL A 27 3.29 3.44 0.66
N ALA A 28 2.95 3.90 1.88
CA ALA A 28 1.60 4.35 2.18
C ALA A 28 1.18 5.57 1.34
N ASN A 29 2.06 6.54 1.15
CA ASN A 29 1.80 7.71 0.30
C ASN A 29 1.61 7.30 -1.17
N TRP A 30 2.44 6.38 -1.67
CA TRP A 30 2.28 5.86 -3.03
C TRP A 30 0.94 5.16 -3.23
N LEU A 31 0.48 4.40 -2.22
CA LEU A 31 -0.81 3.71 -2.24
C LEU A 31 -1.99 4.69 -2.21
N ASP A 32 -1.91 5.74 -1.39
CA ASP A 32 -2.91 6.83 -1.36
C ASP A 32 -3.03 7.52 -2.73
N ASP A 33 -1.90 7.92 -3.33
CA ASP A 33 -1.90 8.53 -4.66
C ASP A 33 -2.36 7.57 -5.76
N THR A 34 -2.17 6.27 -5.56
CA THR A 34 -2.66 5.25 -6.51
C THR A 34 -4.16 5.05 -6.36
N ALA A 35 -4.70 5.14 -5.14
CA ALA A 35 -6.13 5.01 -4.88
C ALA A 35 -6.96 6.08 -5.60
N LYS A 36 -6.39 7.29 -5.79
CA LYS A 36 -7.02 8.39 -6.57
C LYS A 36 -7.26 8.05 -8.04
N THR A 37 -6.50 7.11 -8.61
CA THR A 37 -6.57 6.76 -10.05
C THR A 37 -6.96 5.31 -10.31
N CYS A 38 -6.65 4.40 -9.38
CA CYS A 38 -6.90 2.97 -9.46
C CYS A 38 -7.40 2.43 -8.10
N PRO A 39 -8.58 2.88 -7.61
CA PRO A 39 -9.08 2.54 -6.28
C PRO A 39 -9.33 1.04 -6.08
N LEU A 40 -9.79 0.34 -7.12
CA LEU A 40 -10.05 -1.10 -7.07
C LEU A 40 -8.77 -1.91 -6.79
N PHE A 41 -7.69 -1.58 -7.51
CA PHE A 41 -6.39 -2.23 -7.31
C PHE A 41 -5.89 -2.08 -5.86
N VAL A 42 -5.98 -0.88 -5.29
CA VAL A 42 -5.52 -0.62 -3.92
C VAL A 42 -6.40 -1.37 -2.90
N LYS A 43 -7.71 -1.41 -3.13
CA LYS A 43 -8.63 -2.15 -2.26
C LYS A 43 -8.34 -3.66 -2.26
N GLU A 44 -8.15 -4.25 -3.44
CA GLU A 44 -7.77 -5.66 -3.57
C GLU A 44 -6.43 -5.96 -2.89
N LEU A 45 -5.45 -5.06 -3.05
CA LEU A 45 -4.15 -5.20 -2.41
C LEU A 45 -4.26 -5.16 -0.88
N PHE A 46 -5.05 -4.25 -0.32
CA PHE A 46 -5.28 -4.18 1.13
C PHE A 46 -5.96 -5.43 1.66
N THR A 47 -7.02 -5.90 1.01
CA THR A 47 -7.70 -7.16 1.41
C THR A 47 -6.73 -8.33 1.40
N ARG A 48 -5.86 -8.40 0.38
CA ARG A 48 -4.83 -9.44 0.30
C ARG A 48 -3.82 -9.31 1.45
N TRP A 49 -3.27 -8.12 1.67
CA TRP A 49 -2.28 -7.88 2.72
C TRP A 49 -2.82 -8.14 4.13
N GLU A 50 -4.06 -7.77 4.42
CA GLU A 50 -4.72 -8.08 5.70
C GLU A 50 -4.88 -9.59 5.94
N THR A 51 -5.03 -10.37 4.86
CA THR A 51 -5.16 -11.83 4.92
C THR A 51 -3.78 -12.50 5.04
N GLU A 52 -2.79 -12.05 4.28
CA GLU A 52 -1.46 -12.64 4.19
C GLU A 52 -0.52 -12.24 5.35
N SER A 53 -0.67 -11.04 5.88
CA SER A 53 0.29 -10.47 6.85
C SER A 53 -0.41 -9.69 7.95
N LYS A 54 -0.30 -10.20 9.18
CA LYS A 54 -0.74 -9.52 10.40
C LYS A 54 0.39 -8.73 11.07
N SER A 55 1.46 -8.42 10.32
CA SER A 55 2.60 -7.67 10.86
C SER A 55 2.20 -6.24 11.20
N LYS A 56 2.84 -5.66 12.22
CA LYS A 56 2.54 -4.29 12.68
C LYS A 56 2.87 -3.27 11.60
N GLU A 57 3.85 -3.58 10.77
CA GLU A 57 4.36 -2.81 9.64
C GLU A 57 3.32 -2.77 8.51
N THR A 58 2.80 -3.93 8.09
CA THR A 58 1.76 -4.02 7.05
C THR A 58 0.50 -3.29 7.49
N ILE A 59 0.06 -3.53 8.73
CA ILE A 59 -1.11 -2.87 9.32
C ILE A 59 -0.91 -1.35 9.36
N TYR A 60 0.30 -0.88 9.67
CA TYR A 60 0.61 0.54 9.68
C TYR A 60 0.51 1.16 8.29
N ILE A 61 1.08 0.52 7.27
CA ILE A 61 1.03 0.99 5.88
C ILE A 61 -0.42 1.10 5.41
N VAL A 62 -1.23 0.05 5.60
CA VAL A 62 -2.65 0.03 5.19
C VAL A 62 -3.44 1.15 5.88
N LYS A 63 -3.34 1.25 7.21
CA LYS A 63 -4.04 2.29 7.98
C LYS A 63 -3.67 3.71 7.57
N ARG A 64 -2.39 3.93 7.24
CA ARG A 64 -1.91 5.25 6.82
C ARG A 64 -2.37 5.59 5.41
N ALA A 65 -2.33 4.64 4.48
CA ALA A 65 -2.71 4.86 3.09
C ALA A 65 -4.21 5.22 2.92
N VAL A 66 -5.07 4.81 3.86
CA VAL A 66 -6.52 5.12 3.85
C VAL A 66 -6.84 6.47 4.52
N ARG A 67 -5.92 7.02 5.34
CA ARG A 67 -6.20 8.22 6.17
C ARG A 67 -6.34 9.53 5.39
N ASN A 68 -5.90 9.58 4.13
CA ASN A 68 -5.86 10.80 3.31
C ASN A 68 -6.97 10.87 2.24
N LEU A 69 -8.02 10.04 2.34
CA LEU A 69 -9.20 10.08 1.46
C LEU A 69 -10.14 11.29 1.73
N ASN A 70 -9.59 12.45 2.12
CA ASN A 70 -10.33 13.69 2.32
C ASN A 70 -10.14 14.65 1.15
#